data_AF-A0A271M9Q3-F1
#
_entry.id   AF-A0A271M9Q3-F1
#
_cell.length_a   1.000
_cell.length_b   1.000
_cell.length_c   1.000
_cell.angle_alpha   90.00
_cell.angle_beta   90.00
_cell.angle_gamma   90.00
#
_symmetry.space_group_name_H-M   'P 1'
#
loop_
_entity.id
_entity.type
_entity.pdbx_description
1 polymer ?
#
loop_
_entity_poly.entity_id
_entity_poly.type
_entity_poly.pdbx_seq_one_letter_code
_entity_poly.pdbx_strand_id
1 'polypeptide(L)' 'MKLNQADYIMIRALEDGVNVIGLTRGSDTRFHHSEKLDRGEVMVAQFTEHTSAIKVRGKAEIVTSFGQMESGSVKE' A
#
# COMPACT_ATOMS: atom_id res chain seq x y z
N MET A 1 -13.32 -16.98 19.54
CA MET A 1 -12.26 -15.97 19.35
C MET A 1 -12.69 -15.06 18.20
N LYS A 2 -12.87 -13.76 18.43
CA LYS A 2 -12.92 -12.81 17.31
C LYS A 2 -11.50 -12.73 16.75
N LEU A 3 -11.30 -13.13 15.51
CA LEU A 3 -10.08 -12.80 14.79
C LEU A 3 -10.03 -11.28 14.71
N ASN A 4 -9.07 -10.64 15.38
CA ASN A 4 -8.73 -9.25 15.09
C ASN A 4 -8.07 -9.24 13.71
N GLN A 5 -8.89 -9.29 12.66
CA GLN A 5 -8.43 -9.06 11.30
C GLN A 5 -8.06 -7.58 11.23
N ALA A 6 -6.77 -7.28 11.26
CA ALA A 6 -6.33 -5.93 10.98
C ALA A 6 -6.66 -5.60 9.52
N ASP A 7 -7.02 -4.35 9.27
CA ASP A 7 -7.34 -3.88 7.93
C ASP A 7 -6.17 -4.14 6.97
N TYR A 8 -6.50 -4.37 5.71
CA TYR A 8 -5.52 -4.56 4.63
C TYR A 8 -5.91 -3.71 3.43
N ILE A 9 -4.95 -3.49 2.54
CA ILE A 9 -5.16 -2.87 1.24
C ILE A 9 -4.67 -3.80 0.14
N MET A 10 -5.33 -3.78 -1.01
CA MET A 10 -4.87 -4.47 -2.22
C MET A 10 -4.32 -3.43 -3.19
N ILE A 11 -3.18 -3.71 -3.79
CA ILE A 11 -2.48 -2.80 -4.70
C ILE A 11 -2.13 -3.58 -5.95
N ARG A 12 -2.57 -3.11 -7.12
CA ARG A 12 -2.20 -3.65 -8.43
C ARG A 12 -1.39 -2.62 -9.21
N ALA A 13 -0.17 -2.99 -9.62
CA ALA A 13 0.67 -2.11 -10.41
C ALA A 13 0.15 -1.95 -11.84
N LEU A 14 -0.05 -0.71 -12.29
CA LEU A 14 -0.48 -0.37 -13.66
C LEU A 14 0.71 0.05 -14.55
N GLU A 15 1.90 0.16 -13.97
CA GLU A 15 3.18 0.38 -14.63
C GLU A 15 4.31 -0.38 -13.91
N ASP A 16 5.48 -0.49 -14.52
CA ASP A 16 6.64 -1.14 -13.90
C ASP A 16 7.26 -0.21 -12.85
N GLY A 17 7.76 -0.79 -11.75
CA GLY A 17 8.43 -0.01 -10.71
C GLY A 17 7.53 0.80 -9.79
N VAL A 18 6.27 0.38 -9.62
CA VAL A 18 5.43 0.87 -8.52
C VAL A 18 6.11 0.50 -7.19
N ASN A 19 6.18 1.45 -6.26
CA ASN A 19 6.75 1.21 -4.94
C ASN A 19 5.65 1.25 -3.87
N VAL A 20 5.57 0.20 -3.07
CA VAL A 20 4.71 0.09 -1.89
C VAL A 20 5.56 0.22 -0.64
N ILE A 21 5.43 1.34 0.06
CA ILE A 21 6.33 1.74 1.15
C ILE A 21 5.58 1.65 2.48
N GLY A 22 6.07 0.82 3.40
CA GLY A 22 5.58 0.74 4.78
C GLY A 22 6.17 1.84 5.65
N LEU A 23 5.33 2.51 6.43
CA LEU A 23 5.73 3.51 7.43
C LEU A 23 5.59 2.95 8.84
N THR A 24 6.56 3.28 9.69
CA THR A 24 6.65 2.79 11.06
C THR A 24 5.47 3.24 11.91
N ARG A 25 4.94 2.34 12.72
CA ARG A 25 4.07 2.67 13.86
C ARG A 25 4.92 3.14 15.05
N GLY A 26 4.54 4.23 15.70
CA GLY A 26 5.20 4.72 16.91
C GLY A 26 5.35 6.25 16.94
N SER A 27 6.28 6.73 17.76
CA SER A 27 6.61 8.15 17.88
C SER A 27 7.21 8.73 16.59
N ASP A 28 7.95 7.92 15.85
CA ASP A 28 8.62 8.32 14.61
C ASP A 28 7.89 7.75 13.40
N THR A 29 7.75 8.57 12.37
CA THR A 29 7.20 8.17 11.06
C THR A 29 8.33 8.11 10.03
N ARG A 30 8.83 6.92 9.73
CA ARG A 30 9.89 6.69 8.74
C ARG A 30 9.58 5.49 7.85
N PHE A 31 10.19 5.46 6.67
CA PHE A 31 10.13 4.31 5.77
C PHE A 31 10.95 3.16 6.37
N HIS A 32 10.38 1.96 6.41
CA HIS A 32 11.10 0.78 6.93
C HIS A 32 11.18 -0.39 5.95
N HIS A 33 10.24 -0.47 4.99
CA HIS A 33 10.27 -1.41 3.89
C HIS A 33 9.74 -0.75 2.62
N SER A 34 10.27 -1.13 1.46
CA SER A 34 9.76 -0.74 0.15
C SER A 34 9.70 -1.98 -0.73
N GLU A 35 8.50 -2.36 -1.13
CA GLU A 35 8.28 -3.43 -2.09
C GLU A 35 8.14 -2.83 -3.49
N LYS A 36 8.87 -3.37 -4.48
CA LYS A 36 8.76 -2.94 -5.87
C LYS A 36 7.84 -3.93 -6.60
N LEU A 37 6.83 -3.38 -7.28
CA LEU A 37 5.91 -4.13 -8.12
C LEU A 37 6.11 -3.73 -9.58
N ASP A 38 6.28 -4.72 -10.45
CA ASP A 38 6.23 -4.55 -11.89
C ASP A 38 4.78 -4.68 -12.41
N ARG A 39 4.51 -4.24 -13.66
CA ARG A 39 3.16 -4.10 -14.18
C ARG A 39 2.39 -5.42 -14.11
N GLY A 40 1.19 -5.36 -13.54
CA GLY A 40 0.31 -6.51 -13.38
C GLY A 40 0.53 -7.29 -12.09
N GLU A 41 1.61 -7.04 -11.34
CA GLU A 41 1.80 -7.62 -10.02
C GLU A 41 0.79 -7.04 -9.01
N VAL A 42 0.40 -7.87 -8.05
CA VAL A 42 -0.57 -7.54 -7.02
C VAL A 42 0.01 -7.83 -5.64
N MET A 43 -0.13 -6.87 -4.73
CA MET A 43 0.20 -7.02 -3.33
C MET A 43 -1.04 -6.86 -2.46
N VAL A 44 -1.21 -7.74 -1.47
CA VAL A 44 -2.19 -7.59 -0.40
C VAL A 44 -1.41 -7.31 0.89
N ALA A 45 -1.52 -6.09 1.41
CA ALA A 45 -0.71 -5.60 2.51
C ALA A 45 -1.58 -5.29 3.73
N GLN A 46 -1.33 -5.98 4.84
CA GLN A 46 -2.02 -5.76 6.11
C GLN A 46 -1.38 -4.61 6.89
N PHE A 47 -2.18 -3.85 7.64
CA PHE A 47 -1.65 -3.04 8.74
C PHE A 47 -1.20 -3.96 9.88
N THR A 48 -0.03 -3.68 10.44
CA THR A 48 0.59 -4.55 11.44
C THR A 48 1.05 -3.75 12.65
N GLU A 49 1.67 -4.44 13.60
CA GLU A 49 2.38 -3.79 14.70
C GLU A 49 3.44 -2.81 14.20
N HIS A 50 4.17 -3.15 13.12
CA HIS A 50 5.25 -2.33 12.58
C HIS A 50 4.79 -1.33 11.52
N THR A 51 3.70 -1.62 10.80
CA THR A 51 3.19 -0.78 9.70
C THR A 51 1.88 -0.11 10.09
N SER A 52 1.91 1.21 10.29
CA SER A 52 0.74 2.04 10.59
C SER A 52 0.19 2.78 9.39
N ALA A 53 1.02 3.02 8.37
CA ALA A 53 0.64 3.67 7.14
C ALA A 53 1.39 3.03 5.96
N ILE A 54 0.76 3.08 4.78
CA ILE A 54 1.34 2.59 3.54
C ILE A 54 1.28 3.70 2.51
N LYS A 55 2.41 3.97 1.85
CA LYS A 55 2.52 4.94 0.76
C LYS A 55 2.76 4.20 -0.55
N VAL A 56 1.92 4.44 -1.54
CA VAL A 56 2.08 3.91 -2.90
C VAL A 56 2.61 5.02 -3.82
N ARG A 57 3.70 4.76 -4.54
CA ARG A 57 4.29 5.66 -5.54
C ARG A 57 4.36 4.96 -6.89
N GLY A 58 3.95 5.67 -7.95
CA GLY A 58 3.77 5.12 -9.29
C GLY A 58 2.29 4.92 -9.62
N LYS A 59 2.00 4.53 -10.86
CA LYS A 59 0.64 4.29 -11.33
C LYS A 59 0.13 2.93 -10.85
N ALA A 60 -0.86 2.93 -9.96
CA ALA A 60 -1.42 1.72 -9.38
C ALA A 60 -2.92 1.88 -9.09
N GLU A 61 -3.63 0.77 -9.09
CA GLU A 61 -4.99 0.66 -8.58
C GLU A 61 -4.93 0.15 -7.14
N ILE A 62 -5.67 0.81 -6.24
CA ILE A 62 -5.64 0.53 -4.80
C ILE A 62 -7.08 0.28 -4.35
N VAL A 63 -7.30 -0.83 -3.65
CA VAL A 63 -8.60 -1.20 -3.06
C VAL A 63 -8.45 -1.30 -1.55
N THR A 64 -9.37 -0.64 -0.85
CA THR A 64 -9.48 -0.65 0.61
C THR A 64 -10.91 -0.99 1.01
N SER A 65 -11.19 -1.10 2.31
CA SER A 65 -12.56 -1.22 2.84
C SER A 65 -13.46 -0.03 2.48
N PHE A 66 -12.88 1.14 2.15
CA PHE A 66 -13.61 2.35 1.78
C PHE A 66 -13.89 2.46 0.27
N GLY A 67 -13.37 1.54 -0.54
CA GLY A 67 -13.52 1.54 -1.99
C GLY A 67 -12.18 1.58 -2.73
N GLN A 68 -12.26 1.98 -4.00
CA GLN A 68 -11.15 1.92 -4.95
C GLN A 68 -10.65 3.33 -5.32
N MET A 69 -9.34 3.46 -5.52
CA MET A 69 -8.70 4.66 -6.05
C MET A 69 -7.51 4.32 -6.95
N GLU A 70 -7.03 5.30 -7.72
CA GLU A 70 -5.78 5.18 -8.49
C GLU A 70 -4.73 6.16 -7.98
N SER A 71 -3.46 5.75 -7.99
CA SER A 71 -2.30 6.62 -7.77
C SER A 71 -1.63 6.99 -9.09
N GLY A 72 -0.87 8.10 -9.09
CA GLY A 72 -0.06 8.52 -10.25
C GLY A 72 -0.85 9.16 -11.39
N SER A 73 -2.18 9.24 -11.32
CA SER A 73 -3.02 9.97 -12.26
C SER A 73 -3.16 11.43 -11.83
N VAL A 74 -2.14 12.25 -12.12
CA VAL A 74 -2.35 13.71 -12.23
C VAL A 74 -2.40 14.03 -13.73
N LYS A 75 -3.61 14.03 -14.30
CA LYS A 75 -3.88 14.84 -15.48
C LYS A 75 -4.35 16.20 -14.95
N GLU A 76 -3.54 17.23 -15.13
CA GLU A 76 -4.06 18.60 -15.23
C GLU A 76 -4.90 18.75 -16.50
#